data_AF-A0A973FUC8-F1
#
_entry.id   AF-A0A973FUC8-F1
#
_cell.length_a   1.000
_cell.length_b   1.000
_cell.length_c   1.000
_cell.angle_alpha   90.00
_cell.angle_beta   90.00
_cell.angle_gamma   90.00
#
_symmetry.space_group_name_H-M   'P 1'
#
loop_
_entity.id
_entity.type
_entity.pdbx_description
1 polymer ?
#
loop_
_entity_poly.entity_id
_entity_poly.type
_entity_poly.pdbx_seq_one_letter_code
_entity_poly.pdbx_strand_id
1 'polypeptide(L)'
;IDDLDRCLPEQAIGVLEAIKVFLDLPGCVFVLGVDREIIERGIRVRYKEFALADAAGGPFPVAERDYLEKIVQVPFALPPLAPATITSFLSSRLPGVAGLSDGERSQVASLMSIGLLRNPRKVKRSFNIFRLHLSLDRAHGRQTAAGLIAKLTVIQSSFGDLYDRVARDPLVLRHVEQIVRGLPGAGGGSQELRDDVSKSDPRLKELLFLAPFFSDLSDDALRELVYQSARTGDQA
;
A
#
# COMPACT_ATOMS: atom_id res chain seq x y z
N ILE A 1 13.49 13.62 17.52
CA ILE A 1 12.69 12.65 18.31
C ILE A 1 11.70 12.03 17.32
N ASP A 2 11.69 10.71 17.20
CA ASP A 2 10.94 9.99 16.15
C ASP A 2 10.12 8.86 16.77
N ASP A 3 9.10 8.37 16.06
CA ASP A 3 8.23 7.25 16.44
C ASP A 3 7.46 7.42 17.78
N LEU A 4 7.21 8.66 18.26
CA LEU A 4 6.40 8.87 19.47
C LEU A 4 4.98 8.30 19.33
N ASP A 5 4.45 8.25 18.11
CA ASP A 5 3.17 7.64 17.77
C ASP A 5 3.13 6.11 17.98
N ARG A 6 4.27 5.48 18.23
CA ARG A 6 4.36 4.05 18.55
C ARG A 6 4.46 3.75 20.03
N CYS A 7 4.70 4.78 20.85
CA CYS A 7 4.75 4.63 22.29
C CYS A 7 3.33 4.45 22.85
N LEU A 8 3.25 3.93 24.08
CA LEU A 8 2.01 4.00 24.84
C LEU A 8 1.60 5.48 25.01
N PRO A 9 0.30 5.81 24.97
CA PRO A 9 -0.16 7.19 25.08
C PRO A 9 0.45 7.96 26.24
N GLU A 10 0.57 7.33 27.42
CA GLU A 10 1.13 7.94 28.62
C GLU A 10 2.59 8.33 28.45
N GLN A 11 3.37 7.47 27.78
CA GLN A 11 4.80 7.69 27.53
C GLN A 11 5.00 8.78 26.47
N ALA A 12 4.22 8.75 25.39
CA ALA A 12 4.27 9.76 24.34
C ALA A 12 3.94 11.16 24.90
N ILE A 13 2.90 11.26 25.72
CA ILE A 13 2.49 12.51 26.38
C ILE A 13 3.57 12.99 27.34
N GLY A 14 4.11 12.11 28.20
CA GLY A 14 5.17 12.49 29.14
C GLY A 14 6.42 13.04 28.43
N VAL A 15 6.79 12.48 27.27
CA VAL A 15 7.87 13.03 26.45
C VAL A 15 7.51 14.41 25.88
N LEU A 16 6.29 14.60 25.39
CA LEU A 16 5.81 15.89 24.90
C LEU A 16 5.78 16.96 26.00
N GLU A 17 5.34 16.60 27.21
CA GLU A 17 5.36 17.47 28.39
C GLU A 17 6.79 17.85 28.79
N ALA A 18 7.71 16.88 28.78
CA ALA A 18 9.12 17.15 29.03
C ALA A 18 9.70 18.12 27.99
N ILE A 19 9.45 17.90 26.70
CA ILE A 19 9.91 18.80 25.62
C ILE A 19 9.41 20.22 25.88
N LYS A 20 8.13 20.38 26.26
CA LYS A 20 7.53 21.69 26.54
C LYS A 20 8.34 22.51 27.56
N VAL A 21 8.90 21.87 28.59
CA VAL A 21 9.72 22.55 29.62
C VAL A 21 10.99 23.18 29.03
N PHE A 22 11.53 22.58 27.96
CA PHE A 22 12.79 23.02 27.35
C PHE A 22 12.61 23.89 26.10
N LEU A 23 11.37 24.19 25.68
CA LEU A 23 11.11 24.99 24.47
C LEU A 23 11.57 26.45 24.60
N ASP A 24 11.59 27.00 25.82
CA ASP A 24 11.97 28.39 26.07
C ASP A 24 13.50 28.56 26.28
N LEU A 25 14.28 27.48 26.20
CA LEU A 25 15.73 27.55 26.38
C LEU A 25 16.44 27.99 25.09
N PRO A 26 17.34 28.99 25.17
CA PRO A 26 18.10 29.42 24.01
C PRO A 26 19.06 28.31 23.54
N GLY A 27 19.17 28.13 22.23
CA GLY A 27 20.07 27.15 21.60
C GLY A 27 19.51 25.73 21.50
N CYS A 28 18.27 25.48 21.93
CA CYS A 28 17.61 24.19 21.77
C CYS A 28 16.64 24.19 20.59
N VAL A 29 16.76 23.20 19.70
CA VAL A 29 15.83 22.96 18.58
C VAL A 29 15.34 21.52 18.64
N PHE A 30 14.02 21.35 18.65
CA PHE A 30 13.39 20.02 18.64
C PHE A 30 12.78 19.74 17.28
N VAL A 31 13.14 18.59 16.70
CA VAL A 31 12.53 18.06 15.47
C VAL A 31 11.75 16.79 15.84
N LEU A 32 10.45 16.78 15.54
CA LEU A 32 9.54 15.68 15.86
C LEU A 32 9.09 14.98 14.58
N GLY A 33 9.35 13.68 14.48
CA GLY A 33 8.75 12.79 13.47
C GLY A 33 7.64 11.99 14.12
N VAL A 34 6.38 12.30 13.80
CA VAL A 34 5.21 11.65 14.40
C VAL A 34 4.05 11.54 13.40
N ASP A 35 3.23 10.51 13.55
CA ASP A 35 1.88 10.49 13.01
C ASP A 35 0.95 11.32 13.92
N ARG A 36 0.55 12.49 13.43
CA ARG A 36 -0.31 13.45 14.15
C ARG A 36 -1.61 12.79 14.63
N GLU A 37 -2.27 12.00 13.78
CA GLU A 37 -3.57 11.42 14.11
C GLU A 37 -3.48 10.33 15.18
N ILE A 38 -2.37 9.58 15.20
CA ILE A 38 -2.14 8.58 16.25
C ILE A 38 -1.90 9.27 17.60
N ILE A 39 -1.05 10.30 17.64
CA ILE A 39 -0.77 11.06 18.86
C ILE A 39 -2.05 11.73 19.40
N GLU A 40 -2.82 12.42 18.56
CA GLU A 40 -4.07 13.07 18.95
C GLU A 40 -5.09 12.06 19.51
N ARG A 41 -5.18 10.86 18.91
CA ARG A 41 -6.00 9.77 19.46
C ARG A 41 -5.49 9.27 20.81
N GLY A 42 -4.18 9.11 20.97
CA GLY A 42 -3.57 8.71 22.25
C GLY A 42 -3.90 9.71 23.36
N ILE A 43 -3.77 11.01 23.06
CA ILE A 43 -4.15 12.11 23.95
C ILE A 43 -5.64 12.00 24.32
N ARG A 44 -6.53 11.81 23.34
CA ARG A 44 -7.96 11.63 23.60
C ARG A 44 -8.23 10.48 24.57
N VAL A 45 -7.58 9.33 24.39
CA VAL A 45 -7.77 8.17 25.29
C VAL A 45 -7.34 8.51 26.71
N ARG A 46 -6.18 9.16 26.88
CA ARG A 46 -5.65 9.51 28.20
C ARG A 46 -6.52 10.52 28.96
N TYR A 47 -7.09 11.51 28.26
CA TYR A 47 -7.86 12.59 28.88
C TYR A 47 -9.39 12.35 28.89
N LYS A 48 -9.87 11.27 28.26
CA LYS A 48 -11.29 10.84 28.35
C LYS A 48 -11.74 10.60 29.78
N GLU A 49 -10.87 10.06 30.63
CA GLU A 49 -11.17 9.81 32.06
C GLU A 49 -11.36 11.10 32.86
N PHE A 50 -10.66 12.18 32.49
CA PHE A 50 -10.82 13.50 33.12
C PHE A 50 -12.07 14.23 32.62
N ALA A 51 -12.43 14.08 31.34
CA ALA A 51 -13.64 14.69 30.78
C ALA A 51 -14.95 14.10 31.34
N LEU A 52 -14.94 12.85 31.81
CA LEU A 52 -16.08 12.21 32.47
C LEU A 52 -16.24 12.61 33.94
N ALA A 53 -15.19 13.13 34.57
CA ALA A 53 -15.20 13.56 35.97
C ALA A 53 -15.68 15.02 36.15
N ASP A 54 -15.52 15.88 35.13
CA ASP A 54 -15.94 17.28 35.15
C ASP A 54 -17.19 17.53 34.28
N ALA A 55 -18.36 17.15 34.79
CA ALA A 55 -19.65 17.66 34.29
C ALA A 55 -19.90 19.14 34.68
N ALA A 56 -18.92 19.80 35.31
CA ALA A 56 -18.98 21.17 35.81
C ALA A 56 -17.77 21.99 35.33
N GLY A 57 -17.53 22.05 34.02
CA GLY A 57 -16.75 23.13 33.41
C GLY A 57 -15.32 23.33 33.93
N GLY A 58 -14.59 22.25 34.20
CA GLY A 58 -13.15 22.31 34.48
C GLY A 58 -12.34 22.87 33.29
N PRO A 59 -11.10 23.37 33.52
CA PRO A 59 -10.37 24.24 32.59
C PRO A 59 -9.82 23.56 31.33
N PHE A 60 -10.25 22.33 31.02
CA PHE A 60 -9.81 21.57 29.85
C PHE A 60 -10.92 21.36 28.80
N PRO A 61 -11.41 22.43 28.13
CA PRO A 61 -11.90 22.31 26.77
C PRO A 61 -10.72 22.58 25.82
N VAL A 62 -9.61 21.85 25.97
CA VAL A 62 -8.56 21.93 24.94
C VAL A 62 -9.11 21.10 23.78
N ALA A 63 -9.54 21.78 22.71
CA ALA A 63 -9.87 21.08 21.49
C ALA A 63 -8.67 20.18 21.15
N GLU A 64 -8.93 18.89 20.99
CA GLU A 64 -7.94 17.81 20.97
C GLU A 64 -6.83 18.03 19.91
N ARG A 65 -7.13 18.85 18.92
CA ARG A 65 -6.27 19.25 17.79
C ARG A 65 -5.21 20.29 18.17
N ASP A 66 -5.40 20.98 19.30
CA ASP A 66 -4.58 22.12 19.73
C ASP A 66 -3.37 21.69 20.57
N TYR A 67 -3.31 20.44 21.04
CA TYR A 67 -2.23 20.01 21.94
C TYR A 67 -0.86 20.06 21.25
N LEU A 68 -0.75 19.44 20.07
CA LEU A 68 0.48 19.51 19.29
C LEU A 68 0.75 20.93 18.77
N GLU A 69 -0.28 21.73 18.51
CA GLU A 69 -0.13 23.12 18.06
C GLU A 69 0.51 24.02 19.14
N LYS A 70 0.37 23.67 20.43
CA LYS A 70 1.03 24.37 21.54
C LYS A 70 2.52 24.03 21.68
N ILE A 71 2.97 22.92 21.11
CA ILE A 71 4.34 22.41 21.26
C ILE A 71 5.12 22.60 19.95
N VAL A 72 4.46 22.39 18.81
CA VAL A 72 5.05 22.44 17.48
C VAL A 72 4.79 23.80 16.85
N GLN A 73 5.81 24.66 16.83
CA GLN A 73 5.72 26.00 16.24
C GLN A 73 5.64 25.96 14.71
N VAL A 74 6.30 24.97 14.09
CA VAL A 74 6.36 24.83 12.63
C VAL A 74 5.96 23.40 12.25
N PRO A 75 4.66 23.15 11.97
CA PRO A 75 4.23 21.85 11.49
C PRO A 75 4.64 21.67 10.02
N PHE A 76 5.25 20.53 9.71
CA PHE A 76 5.62 20.16 8.34
C PHE A 76 5.04 18.79 8.00
N ALA A 77 4.00 18.76 7.18
CA ALA A 77 3.40 17.53 6.67
C ALA A 77 4.19 17.03 5.45
N LEU A 78 4.63 15.77 5.50
CA LEU A 78 5.29 15.16 4.34
C LEU A 78 4.28 15.00 3.19
N PRO A 79 4.54 15.58 2.01
CA PRO A 79 3.65 15.44 0.88
C PRO A 79 3.66 13.99 0.36
N PRO A 80 2.57 13.54 -0.30
CA PRO A 80 2.57 12.25 -0.97
C PRO A 80 3.61 12.23 -2.08
N LEU A 81 4.05 11.03 -2.45
CA LEU A 81 5.07 10.85 -3.47
C LEU A 81 4.56 11.34 -4.85
N ALA A 82 5.35 12.17 -5.53
CA ALA A 82 5.01 12.59 -6.89
C ALA A 82 5.05 11.38 -7.86
N PRO A 83 4.15 11.29 -8.85
CA PRO A 83 4.15 10.20 -9.82
C PRO A 83 5.49 10.00 -10.53
N ALA A 84 6.16 11.10 -10.89
CA ALA A 84 7.48 11.07 -11.53
C ALA A 84 8.55 10.40 -10.65
N THR A 85 8.45 10.52 -9.32
CA THR A 85 9.40 9.90 -8.39
C THR A 85 9.23 8.39 -8.34
N ILE A 86 8.01 7.86 -8.50
CA ILE A 86 7.77 6.42 -8.61
C ILE A 86 8.43 5.89 -9.88
N THR A 87 8.20 6.55 -11.02
CA THR A 87 8.81 6.17 -12.29
C THR A 87 10.33 6.23 -12.22
N SER A 88 10.92 7.30 -11.66
CA SER A 88 12.36 7.43 -11.47
C SER A 88 12.93 6.32 -10.57
N PHE A 89 12.25 6.02 -9.46
CA PHE A 89 12.62 4.91 -8.58
C PHE A 89 12.65 3.57 -9.34
N LEU A 90 11.60 3.26 -10.10
CA LEU A 90 11.50 2.02 -10.87
C LEU A 90 12.58 1.96 -11.96
N SER A 91 12.75 3.03 -12.74
CA SER A 91 13.79 3.10 -13.78
C SER A 91 15.21 2.94 -13.23
N SER A 92 15.47 3.40 -12.00
CA SER A 92 16.78 3.22 -11.35
C SER A 92 17.03 1.80 -10.83
N ARG A 93 15.97 1.03 -10.53
CA ARG A 93 16.07 -0.27 -9.86
C ARG A 93 15.85 -1.47 -10.79
N LEU A 94 15.01 -1.32 -11.81
CA LEU A 94 14.73 -2.36 -12.81
C LEU A 94 15.96 -2.86 -13.58
N PRO A 95 16.98 -2.03 -13.89
CA PRO A 95 18.22 -2.53 -14.51
C PRO A 95 18.95 -3.59 -13.67
N GLY A 96 18.80 -3.54 -12.34
CA GLY A 96 19.38 -4.53 -11.42
C GLY A 96 18.53 -5.81 -11.26
N VAL A 97 17.44 -5.95 -12.00
CA VAL A 97 16.61 -7.16 -12.01
C VAL A 97 17.03 -8.03 -13.20
N ALA A 98 17.51 -9.23 -12.91
CA ALA A 98 17.91 -10.21 -13.90
C ALA A 98 16.68 -10.87 -14.56
N GLY A 99 16.85 -11.37 -15.79
CA GLY A 99 15.80 -12.11 -16.50
C GLY A 99 14.67 -11.24 -17.08
N LEU A 100 14.93 -9.95 -17.30
CA LEU A 100 14.02 -9.00 -17.97
C LEU A 100 14.69 -8.36 -19.18
N SER A 101 13.98 -8.33 -20.29
CA SER A 101 14.31 -7.48 -21.45
C SER A 101 14.01 -6.00 -21.19
N ASP A 102 14.58 -5.09 -21.99
CA ASP A 102 14.32 -3.65 -21.84
C ASP A 102 12.85 -3.26 -22.10
N GLY A 103 12.17 -4.02 -22.97
CA GLY A 103 10.73 -3.88 -23.21
C GLY A 103 9.90 -4.26 -21.97
N GLU A 104 10.22 -5.40 -21.34
CA GLU A 104 9.54 -5.83 -20.10
C GLU A 104 9.80 -4.87 -18.94
N ARG A 105 11.02 -4.32 -18.81
CA ARG A 105 11.35 -3.32 -17.79
C ARG A 105 10.46 -2.08 -17.94
N SER A 106 10.34 -1.57 -19.17
CA SER A 106 9.51 -0.40 -19.46
C SER A 106 8.03 -0.67 -19.18
N GLN A 107 7.53 -1.86 -19.55
CA GLN A 107 6.16 -2.28 -19.28
C GLN A 107 5.89 -2.41 -17.77
N VAL A 108 6.77 -3.07 -17.02
CA VAL A 108 6.65 -3.22 -15.55
C VAL A 108 6.69 -1.85 -14.87
N ALA A 109 7.58 -0.95 -15.30
CA ALA A 109 7.65 0.40 -14.76
C ALA A 109 6.32 1.14 -14.93
N SER A 110 5.73 1.08 -16.13
CA SER A 110 4.44 1.71 -16.43
C SER A 110 3.31 1.13 -15.57
N LEU A 111 3.15 -0.20 -15.54
CA LEU A 111 2.10 -0.89 -14.77
C LEU A 111 2.17 -0.57 -13.27
N MET A 112 3.37 -0.62 -12.70
CA MET A 112 3.58 -0.32 -11.28
C MET A 112 3.35 1.17 -10.97
N SER A 113 3.80 2.09 -11.83
CA SER A 113 3.56 3.53 -11.63
C SER A 113 2.07 3.91 -11.63
N ILE A 114 1.25 3.22 -12.43
CA ILE A 114 -0.21 3.45 -12.50
C ILE A 114 -0.90 2.93 -11.24
N GLY A 115 -0.64 1.68 -10.86
CA GLY A 115 -1.44 1.01 -9.84
C GLY A 115 -0.95 1.15 -8.39
N LEU A 116 0.31 1.56 -8.16
CA LEU A 116 0.84 1.70 -6.80
C LEU A 116 0.30 2.94 -6.08
N LEU A 117 0.16 2.81 -4.76
CA LEU A 117 -0.12 3.95 -3.88
C LEU A 117 1.10 4.86 -3.76
N ARG A 118 0.88 6.17 -3.64
CA ARG A 118 1.91 7.22 -3.54
C ARG A 118 2.57 7.32 -2.16
N ASN A 119 2.95 6.17 -1.60
CA ASN A 119 3.64 6.03 -0.33
C ASN A 119 5.02 5.38 -0.56
N PRO A 120 6.15 6.04 -0.21
CA PRO A 120 7.49 5.53 -0.47
C PRO A 120 7.74 4.11 0.07
N ARG A 121 7.24 3.81 1.28
CA ARG A 121 7.39 2.50 1.91
C ARG A 121 6.62 1.43 1.14
N LYS A 122 5.38 1.72 0.72
CA LYS A 122 4.58 0.80 -0.10
C LYS A 122 5.23 0.55 -1.45
N VAL A 123 5.71 1.60 -2.14
CA VAL A 123 6.38 1.46 -3.46
C VAL A 123 7.61 0.55 -3.36
N LYS A 124 8.50 0.81 -2.38
CA LYS A 124 9.69 -0.04 -2.17
C LYS A 124 9.31 -1.49 -1.83
N ARG A 125 8.31 -1.67 -0.97
CA ARG A 125 7.82 -3.01 -0.58
C ARG A 125 7.26 -3.76 -1.79
N SER A 126 6.38 -3.15 -2.58
CA SER A 126 5.80 -3.77 -3.76
C SER A 126 6.86 -4.12 -4.79
N PHE A 127 7.85 -3.26 -5.02
CA PHE A 127 8.99 -3.57 -5.90
C PHE A 127 9.78 -4.80 -5.42
N ASN A 128 10.03 -4.90 -4.12
CA ASN A 128 10.73 -6.07 -3.57
C ASN A 128 9.91 -7.35 -3.68
N ILE A 129 8.58 -7.29 -3.47
CA ILE A 129 7.67 -8.43 -3.66
C ILE A 129 7.67 -8.85 -5.14
N PHE A 130 7.57 -7.90 -6.07
CA PHE A 130 7.67 -8.18 -7.50
C PHE A 130 8.97 -8.92 -7.85
N ARG A 131 10.12 -8.43 -7.36
CA ARG A 131 11.42 -9.09 -7.57
C ARG A 131 11.46 -10.50 -7.01
N LEU A 132 10.88 -10.71 -5.83
CA LEU A 132 10.79 -12.03 -5.23
C LEU A 132 9.93 -12.97 -6.09
N HIS A 133 8.74 -12.53 -6.49
CA HIS A 133 7.84 -13.32 -7.34
C HIS A 133 8.49 -13.69 -8.68
N LEU A 134 9.17 -12.73 -9.32
CA LEU A 134 9.89 -12.99 -10.56
C LEU A 134 11.03 -14.01 -10.35
N SER A 135 11.78 -13.87 -9.25
CA SER A 135 12.88 -14.80 -8.95
C SER A 135 12.37 -16.21 -8.69
N LEU A 136 11.25 -16.36 -7.98
CA LEU A 136 10.59 -17.64 -7.72
C LEU A 136 10.04 -18.27 -9.01
N ASP A 137 9.41 -17.46 -9.86
CA ASP A 137 8.92 -17.91 -11.17
C ASP A 137 10.05 -18.49 -12.03
N ARG A 138 11.16 -17.76 -12.14
CA ARG A 138 12.33 -18.21 -12.90
C ARG A 138 13.02 -19.42 -12.25
N ALA A 139 13.07 -19.50 -10.91
CA ALA A 139 13.64 -20.64 -10.19
C ALA A 139 12.85 -21.93 -10.40
N HIS A 140 11.54 -21.85 -10.58
CA HIS A 140 10.68 -22.99 -10.95
C HIS A 140 10.72 -23.31 -12.46
N GLY A 141 11.59 -22.67 -13.24
CA GLY A 141 11.67 -22.86 -14.69
C GLY A 141 10.50 -22.27 -15.47
N ARG A 142 9.65 -21.45 -14.84
CA ARG A 142 8.50 -20.81 -15.49
C ARG A 142 8.94 -19.56 -16.25
N GLN A 143 8.24 -19.28 -17.34
CA GLN A 143 8.45 -18.13 -18.22
C GLN A 143 7.25 -17.18 -18.20
N THR A 144 6.67 -16.95 -17.03
CA THR A 144 5.54 -16.05 -16.90
C THR A 144 5.95 -14.63 -17.28
N ALA A 145 5.10 -13.93 -18.04
CA ALA A 145 5.37 -12.56 -18.47
C ALA A 145 5.52 -11.64 -17.24
N ALA A 146 6.61 -10.87 -17.19
CA ALA A 146 6.92 -10.02 -16.05
C ALA A 146 5.81 -8.99 -15.76
N GLY A 147 5.11 -8.51 -16.79
CA GLY A 147 3.96 -7.62 -16.65
C GLY A 147 2.80 -8.25 -15.86
N LEU A 148 2.53 -9.56 -16.01
CA LEU A 148 1.47 -10.23 -15.24
C LEU A 148 1.84 -10.36 -13.77
N ILE A 149 3.11 -10.66 -13.48
CA ILE A 149 3.64 -10.69 -12.11
C ILE A 149 3.57 -9.29 -11.48
N ALA A 150 3.89 -8.24 -12.25
CA ALA A 150 3.78 -6.86 -11.80
C ALA A 150 2.32 -6.47 -11.50
N LYS A 151 1.37 -6.81 -12.38
CA LYS A 151 -0.06 -6.60 -12.13
C LYS A 151 -0.53 -7.30 -10.85
N LEU A 152 -0.19 -8.58 -10.67
CA LEU A 152 -0.55 -9.32 -9.47
C LEU A 152 0.03 -8.66 -8.20
N THR A 153 1.31 -8.25 -8.25
CA THR A 153 1.97 -7.55 -7.14
C THR A 153 1.27 -6.23 -6.80
N VAL A 154 0.88 -5.47 -7.82
CA VAL A 154 0.11 -4.23 -7.65
C VAL A 154 -1.23 -4.51 -7.00
N ILE A 155 -1.97 -5.53 -7.49
CA ILE A 155 -3.24 -5.97 -6.93
C ILE A 155 -3.11 -6.34 -5.46
N GLN A 156 -2.12 -7.14 -5.11
CA GLN A 156 -1.83 -7.52 -3.72
C GLN A 156 -1.55 -6.31 -2.81
N SER A 157 -0.87 -5.28 -3.32
CA SER A 157 -0.42 -4.15 -2.49
C SER A 157 -1.40 -2.98 -2.39
N SER A 158 -2.21 -2.76 -3.44
CA SER A 158 -3.10 -1.61 -3.57
C SER A 158 -4.58 -1.99 -3.50
N PHE A 159 -4.94 -3.24 -3.77
CA PHE A 159 -6.32 -3.71 -3.95
C PHE A 159 -6.56 -4.98 -3.12
N GLY A 160 -6.41 -4.87 -1.79
CA GLY A 160 -6.48 -5.99 -0.84
C GLY A 160 -7.77 -6.81 -0.96
N ASP A 161 -8.93 -6.14 -0.99
CA ASP A 161 -10.23 -6.84 -1.09
C ASP A 161 -10.36 -7.70 -2.35
N LEU A 162 -9.81 -7.23 -3.47
CA LEU A 162 -9.76 -8.00 -4.71
C LEU A 162 -8.79 -9.16 -4.56
N TYR A 163 -7.60 -8.92 -4.01
CA TYR A 163 -6.61 -9.97 -3.80
C TYR A 163 -7.13 -11.09 -2.88
N ASP A 164 -7.89 -10.78 -1.84
CA ASP A 164 -8.51 -11.77 -0.95
C ASP A 164 -9.53 -12.66 -1.67
N ARG A 165 -10.17 -12.15 -2.73
CA ARG A 165 -11.04 -12.97 -3.60
C ARG A 165 -10.21 -13.81 -4.55
N VAL A 166 -9.16 -13.23 -5.15
CA VAL A 166 -8.23 -13.92 -6.05
C VAL A 166 -7.50 -15.07 -5.36
N ALA A 167 -7.14 -14.92 -4.08
CA ALA A 167 -6.52 -15.97 -3.29
C ALA A 167 -7.46 -17.17 -3.07
N ARG A 168 -8.78 -16.93 -3.03
CA ARG A 168 -9.81 -17.98 -2.92
C ARG A 168 -10.11 -18.61 -4.27
N ASP A 169 -10.20 -17.80 -5.32
CA ASP A 169 -10.42 -18.23 -6.69
C ASP A 169 -9.59 -17.40 -7.69
N PRO A 170 -8.49 -17.96 -8.24
CA PRO A 170 -7.66 -17.28 -9.21
C PRO A 170 -8.40 -16.84 -10.48
N LEU A 171 -9.48 -17.53 -10.87
CA LEU A 171 -10.24 -17.21 -12.07
C LEU A 171 -10.92 -15.85 -11.98
N VAL A 172 -11.10 -15.30 -10.77
CA VAL A 172 -11.63 -13.94 -10.56
C VAL A 172 -10.80 -12.90 -11.32
N LEU A 173 -9.47 -13.07 -11.43
CA LEU A 173 -8.61 -12.14 -12.18
C LEU A 173 -9.05 -12.03 -13.65
N ARG A 174 -9.33 -13.18 -14.28
CA ARG A 174 -9.75 -13.24 -15.68
C ARG A 174 -11.13 -12.59 -15.86
N HIS A 175 -12.07 -12.90 -14.98
CA HIS A 175 -13.43 -12.35 -15.06
C HIS A 175 -13.43 -10.84 -14.89
N VAL A 176 -12.72 -10.33 -13.89
CA VAL A 176 -12.61 -8.89 -13.62
C VAL A 176 -11.94 -8.18 -14.80
N GLU A 177 -10.88 -8.75 -15.37
CA GLU A 177 -10.23 -8.20 -16.57
C GLU A 177 -11.15 -8.19 -17.79
N GLN A 178 -11.92 -9.26 -18.03
CA GLN A 178 -12.90 -9.33 -19.12
C GLN A 178 -14.03 -8.31 -18.97
N ILE A 179 -14.51 -8.08 -17.74
CA ILE A 179 -15.52 -7.06 -17.43
C ILE A 179 -14.97 -5.67 -17.75
N VAL A 180 -13.75 -5.35 -17.28
CA VAL A 180 -13.12 -4.04 -17.53
C VAL A 180 -12.90 -3.79 -19.02
N ARG A 181 -12.53 -4.83 -19.77
CA ARG A 181 -12.25 -4.74 -21.21
C ARG A 181 -13.49 -4.87 -22.10
N GLY A 182 -14.66 -5.17 -21.54
CA GLY A 182 -15.91 -5.35 -22.30
C GLY A 182 -15.93 -6.57 -23.22
N LEU A 183 -15.22 -7.65 -22.86
CA LEU A 183 -15.09 -8.84 -23.72
C LEU A 183 -16.30 -9.80 -23.60
N PRO A 184 -16.72 -10.46 -24.70
CA PRO A 184 -17.80 -11.46 -24.69
C PRO A 184 -17.37 -12.69 -23.88
N GLY A 185 -18.17 -13.07 -22.88
CA GLY A 185 -17.82 -14.08 -21.86
C GLY A 185 -17.92 -13.56 -20.43
N ALA A 186 -17.94 -12.24 -20.24
CA ALA A 186 -18.17 -11.59 -18.94
C ALA A 186 -19.54 -11.90 -18.29
N GLY A 187 -20.43 -12.63 -18.97
CA GLY A 187 -21.78 -13.00 -18.53
C GLY A 187 -21.82 -14.05 -17.41
N GLY A 188 -20.71 -14.73 -17.12
CA GLY A 188 -20.62 -15.70 -16.02
C GLY A 188 -20.25 -15.10 -14.66
N GLY A 189 -19.80 -13.84 -14.61
CA GLY A 189 -19.51 -13.15 -13.36
C GLY A 189 -20.81 -12.72 -12.68
N SER A 190 -20.96 -13.01 -11.39
CA SER A 190 -22.08 -12.56 -10.57
C SER A 190 -22.29 -11.05 -10.71
N GLN A 191 -23.55 -10.60 -10.73
CA GLN A 191 -23.94 -9.18 -10.85
C GLN A 191 -23.18 -8.29 -9.84
N GLU A 192 -22.96 -8.82 -8.64
CA GLU A 192 -22.14 -8.20 -7.57
C GLU A 192 -20.72 -7.87 -8.03
N LEU A 193 -20.06 -8.76 -8.77
CA LEU A 193 -18.70 -8.54 -9.26
C LEU A 193 -18.64 -7.39 -10.28
N ARG A 194 -19.68 -7.25 -11.11
CA ARG A 194 -19.80 -6.14 -12.08
C ARG A 194 -20.01 -4.81 -11.38
N ASP A 195 -20.85 -4.79 -10.35
CA ASP A 195 -21.11 -3.59 -9.55
C ASP A 195 -19.87 -3.17 -8.77
N ASP A 196 -19.13 -4.12 -8.22
CA ASP A 196 -17.86 -3.89 -7.52
C ASP A 196 -16.79 -3.34 -8.46
N VAL A 197 -16.64 -3.92 -9.66
CA VAL A 197 -15.70 -3.41 -10.68
C VAL A 197 -16.11 -2.02 -11.18
N SER A 198 -17.40 -1.76 -11.32
CA SER A 198 -17.91 -0.44 -11.69
C SER A 198 -17.53 0.63 -10.66
N LYS A 199 -17.65 0.29 -9.36
CA LYS A 199 -17.25 1.16 -8.24
C LYS A 199 -15.75 1.16 -7.94
N SER A 200 -14.99 0.28 -8.59
CA SER A 200 -13.56 0.13 -8.32
C SER A 200 -12.74 1.34 -8.76
N ASP A 201 -11.60 1.52 -8.07
CA ASP A 201 -10.62 2.57 -8.31
C ASP A 201 -10.21 2.66 -9.81
N PRO A 202 -10.21 3.87 -10.40
CA PRO A 202 -9.80 4.07 -11.80
C PRO A 202 -8.42 3.46 -12.13
N ARG A 203 -7.49 3.44 -11.16
CA ARG A 203 -6.16 2.84 -11.33
C ARG A 203 -6.22 1.35 -11.59
N LEU A 204 -7.17 0.64 -10.99
CA LEU A 204 -7.36 -0.79 -11.24
C LEU A 204 -7.87 -1.03 -12.66
N LYS A 205 -8.83 -0.22 -13.11
CA LYS A 205 -9.39 -0.32 -14.47
C LYS A 205 -8.30 -0.07 -15.51
N GLU A 206 -7.53 1.01 -15.35
CA GLU A 206 -6.40 1.33 -16.23
C GLU A 206 -5.34 0.22 -16.25
N LEU A 207 -4.97 -0.31 -15.07
CA LEU A 207 -4.02 -1.42 -14.94
C LEU A 207 -4.48 -2.66 -15.73
N LEU A 208 -5.75 -3.05 -15.61
CA LEU A 208 -6.30 -4.24 -16.25
C LEU A 208 -6.55 -4.06 -17.75
N PHE A 209 -6.67 -2.82 -18.22
CA PHE A 209 -6.86 -2.51 -19.63
C PHE A 209 -5.57 -2.64 -20.45
N LEU A 210 -4.40 -2.50 -19.82
CA LEU A 210 -3.10 -2.58 -20.48
C LEU A 210 -2.61 -4.03 -20.60
N ALA A 211 -1.94 -4.39 -21.71
CA ALA A 211 -1.27 -5.69 -21.85
C ALA A 211 -0.09 -5.83 -20.86
N PRO A 212 0.29 -7.05 -20.45
CA PRO A 212 -0.24 -8.37 -20.85
C PRO A 212 -1.52 -8.76 -20.08
N PHE A 213 -2.32 -9.68 -20.61
CA PHE A 213 -3.64 -10.00 -20.06
C PHE A 213 -3.69 -11.33 -19.31
N PHE A 214 -4.42 -11.37 -18.19
CA PHE A 214 -4.72 -12.61 -17.47
C PHE A 214 -5.60 -13.55 -18.29
N SER A 215 -6.38 -13.03 -19.25
CA SER A 215 -7.14 -13.80 -20.22
C SER A 215 -6.31 -14.74 -21.08
N ASP A 216 -5.03 -14.44 -21.26
CA ASP A 216 -4.16 -15.16 -22.18
C ASP A 216 -3.49 -16.37 -21.49
N LEU A 217 -3.62 -16.49 -20.17
CA LEU A 217 -3.11 -17.63 -19.38
C LEU A 217 -4.12 -18.77 -19.36
N SER A 218 -3.62 -20.02 -19.35
CA SER A 218 -4.43 -21.19 -18.99
C SER A 218 -4.83 -21.16 -17.51
N ASP A 219 -5.85 -21.94 -17.13
CA ASP A 219 -6.32 -22.01 -15.75
C ASP A 219 -5.23 -22.50 -14.79
N ASP A 220 -4.43 -23.47 -15.23
CA ASP A 220 -3.28 -23.96 -14.46
C ASP A 220 -2.20 -22.88 -14.35
N ALA A 221 -1.86 -22.17 -15.43
CA ALA A 221 -0.88 -21.08 -15.36
C ALA A 221 -1.33 -19.92 -14.46
N LEU A 222 -2.64 -19.64 -14.41
CA LEU A 222 -3.21 -18.62 -13.52
C LEU A 222 -3.14 -19.04 -12.05
N ARG A 223 -3.46 -20.31 -11.75
CA ARG A 223 -3.29 -20.90 -10.41
C ARG A 223 -1.83 -20.88 -9.97
N GLU A 224 -0.91 -21.27 -10.85
CA GLU A 224 0.53 -21.24 -10.59
C GLU A 224 1.05 -19.82 -10.32
N LEU A 225 0.55 -18.82 -11.06
CA LEU A 225 0.88 -17.41 -10.83
C LEU A 225 0.42 -16.92 -9.44
N VAL A 226 -0.79 -17.30 -9.01
CA VAL A 226 -1.38 -16.85 -7.75
C VAL A 226 -0.82 -17.61 -6.55
N TYR A 227 -0.79 -18.94 -6.62
CA TYR A 227 -0.40 -19.80 -5.49
C TYR A 227 1.10 -20.04 -5.41
N GLN A 228 1.82 -19.90 -6.52
CA GLN A 228 3.25 -20.17 -6.60
C GLN A 228 3.67 -21.58 -6.15
N SER A 229 2.71 -22.49 -5.96
CA SER A 229 2.95 -23.87 -5.55
C SER A 229 3.53 -24.63 -6.72
N ALA A 230 4.77 -25.08 -6.63
CA ALA A 230 5.19 -26.17 -7.48
C ALA A 230 4.29 -27.38 -7.15
N ARG A 231 3.62 -27.98 -8.14
CA ARG A 231 3.23 -29.38 -7.98
C ARG A 231 4.52 -30.13 -7.70
N THR A 232 4.73 -30.57 -6.46
CA THR A 232 5.65 -31.67 -6.19
C THR A 232 5.10 -32.80 -7.06
N GLY A 233 5.76 -33.06 -8.19
CA GLY A 233 5.36 -34.17 -9.03
C GLY A 233 5.33 -35.41 -8.14
N ASP A 234 4.23 -36.14 -8.16
CA ASP A 234 4.20 -37.53 -7.76
C ASP A 234 5.29 -38.25 -8.57
N GLN A 235 6.50 -38.29 -8.03
CA GLN A 235 7.46 -39.33 -8.28
C GLN A 235 7.43 -40.20 -7.01
N ALA A 236 6.38 -41.02 -6.94
CA ALA A 236 6.33 -42.21 -6.10
C ALA A 236 6.62 -43.42 -6.97
#